data_AF-A0A3B8R389-F1
#
_entry.id   AF-A0A3B8R389-F1
#
_cell.length_a   1.000
_cell.length_b   1.000
_cell.length_c   1.000
_cell.angle_alpha   90.00
_cell.angle_beta   90.00
_cell.angle_gamma   90.00
#
_symmetry.space_group_name_H-M   'P 1'
#
loop_
_entity.id
_entity.type
_entity.pdbx_description
1 polymer ?
#
loop_
_entity_poly.entity_id
_entity_poly.type
_entity_poly.pdbx_seq_one_letter_code
_entity_poly.pdbx_strand_id
1 'polypeptide(L)'
;AQRHAAETRAAGINALSIRILANAGEEGKLFGSVTVRDIADEATAAGVEIDRSEIRLPSGPLREVGEYQVEVYLHPEVSAHVSVAVEAEEAFTS
;
A
#
# COMPACT_ATOMS: atom_id res chain seq x y z
N ALA A 1 27.57 -3.19 6.28
CA ALA A 1 26.66 -4.36 6.12
C ALA A 1 25.18 -3.96 6.21
N GLN A 2 24.76 -3.15 7.19
CA GLN A 2 23.34 -2.79 7.39
C GLN A 2 22.69 -1.99 6.24
N ARG A 3 23.38 -1.03 5.59
CA ARG A 3 22.80 -0.29 4.45
C ARG A 3 22.44 -1.18 3.25
N HIS A 4 23.32 -2.10 2.88
CA HIS A 4 23.11 -2.97 1.71
C HIS A 4 21.87 -3.87 1.85
N ALA A 5 21.59 -4.34 3.08
CA ALA A 5 20.38 -5.12 3.37
C ALA A 5 19.11 -4.26 3.26
N ALA A 6 19.17 -3.01 3.73
CA ALA A 6 18.07 -2.06 3.61
C ALA A 6 17.83 -1.64 2.15
N GLU A 7 18.88 -1.40 1.37
CA GLU A 7 18.79 -1.04 -0.06
C GLU A 7 18.17 -2.17 -0.89
N THR A 8 18.53 -3.42 -0.61
CA THR A 8 17.95 -4.59 -1.28
C THR A 8 16.46 -4.73 -0.99
N ARG A 9 16.05 -4.53 0.27
CA ARG A 9 14.63 -4.49 0.65
C ARG A 9 13.91 -3.31 0.00
N ALA A 10 14.50 -2.12 0.02
CA ALA A 10 13.91 -0.91 -0.54
C ALA A 10 13.69 -0.99 -2.05
N ALA A 11 14.59 -1.66 -2.78
CA ALA A 11 14.43 -1.92 -4.21
C ALA A 11 13.28 -2.88 -4.47
N GLY A 12 13.16 -3.94 -3.66
CA GLY A 12 12.02 -4.86 -3.72
C GLY A 12 10.68 -4.15 -3.47
N ILE A 13 10.64 -3.25 -2.49
CA ILE A 13 9.45 -2.47 -2.16
C ILE A 13 9.07 -1.46 -3.25
N ASN A 14 10.05 -0.74 -3.82
CA ASN A 14 9.78 0.20 -4.93
C ASN A 14 9.29 -0.49 -6.19
N ALA A 15 9.75 -1.71 -6.46
CA ALA A 15 9.28 -2.51 -7.58
C ALA A 15 7.94 -3.21 -7.27
N LEU A 16 7.53 -3.25 -6.00
CA LEU A 16 6.30 -3.89 -5.58
C LEU A 16 5.12 -2.94 -5.84
N SER A 17 4.11 -3.47 -6.53
CA SER A 17 2.82 -2.81 -6.69
C SER A 17 1.76 -3.70 -6.09
N ILE A 18 1.06 -3.16 -5.09
CA ILE A 18 0.01 -3.84 -4.35
C ILE A 18 -1.33 -3.44 -4.95
N ARG A 19 -2.24 -4.40 -5.12
CA ARG A 19 -3.56 -4.15 -5.70
C ARG A 19 -4.64 -4.61 -4.74
N ILE A 20 -5.22 -3.65 -4.04
CA ILE A 20 -6.26 -3.90 -3.06
C ILE A 20 -7.60 -3.80 -3.76
N LEU A 21 -8.27 -4.95 -3.90
CA LEU A 21 -9.66 -5.02 -4.33
C LEU A 21 -10.55 -4.66 -3.14
N ALA A 22 -11.35 -3.62 -3.29
CA ALA A 22 -12.27 -3.18 -2.25
C ALA A 22 -13.62 -2.82 -2.86
N ASN A 23 -14.71 -3.11 -2.16
CA ASN A 23 -16.05 -2.80 -2.66
C ASN A 23 -16.22 -1.28 -2.77
N ALA A 24 -16.36 -0.78 -4.00
CA ALA A 24 -16.65 0.61 -4.29
C ALA A 24 -18.02 0.77 -4.94
N GLY A 25 -18.73 1.82 -4.59
CA GLY A 25 -19.97 2.21 -5.24
C GLY A 25 -19.74 3.02 -6.50
N GLU A 26 -20.84 3.29 -7.19
CA GLU A 26 -20.92 3.95 -8.50
C GLU A 26 -20.24 5.33 -8.54
N GLU A 27 -20.10 6.00 -7.39
CA GLU A 27 -19.49 7.34 -7.28
C GLU A 27 -17.99 7.30 -6.93
N GLY A 28 -17.34 6.14 -6.99
CA GLY A 28 -15.94 5.96 -6.61
C GLY A 28 -15.70 5.91 -5.09
N LYS A 29 -16.78 5.99 -4.30
CA LYS A 29 -16.74 5.78 -2.84
C LYS A 29 -16.62 4.31 -2.50
N LEU A 30 -15.61 3.95 -1.73
CA LEU A 30 -15.49 2.65 -1.10
C LEU A 30 -16.60 2.47 -0.05
N PHE A 31 -17.36 1.37 -0.18
CA PHE A 31 -18.24 0.86 0.87
C PHE A 31 -17.44 0.30 2.06
N GLY A 32 -16.16 -0.04 1.84
CA GLY A 32 -15.19 -0.39 2.85
C GLY A 32 -14.31 0.78 3.32
N SER A 33 -13.31 0.48 4.13
CA SER A 33 -12.24 1.42 4.48
C SER A 33 -10.91 0.71 4.29
N VAL A 34 -10.15 1.11 3.28
CA VAL A 34 -8.79 0.61 3.09
C VAL A 34 -7.90 1.37 4.06
N THR A 35 -7.23 0.64 4.94
CA THR A 35 -6.38 1.22 5.99
C THR A 35 -4.93 0.76 5.78
N VAL A 36 -4.00 1.41 6.49
CA VAL A 36 -2.60 0.96 6.58
C VAL A 36 -2.45 -0.52 6.96
N ARG A 37 -3.43 -1.10 7.69
CA ARG A 37 -3.40 -2.53 8.03
C ARG A 37 -3.57 -3.41 6.82
N ASP A 38 -4.50 -3.08 5.94
CA ASP A 38 -4.78 -3.82 4.71
C ASP A 38 -3.57 -3.80 3.80
N ILE A 39 -2.99 -2.61 3.63
CA ILE A 39 -1.78 -2.37 2.86
C ILE A 39 -0.59 -3.15 3.43
N ALA A 40 -0.42 -3.14 4.76
CA ALA A 40 0.66 -3.89 5.42
C ALA A 40 0.50 -5.41 5.27
N ASP A 41 -0.74 -5.91 5.37
CA ASP A 41 -1.04 -7.34 5.23
C ASP A 41 -0.75 -7.82 3.80
N GLU A 42 -1.23 -7.09 2.79
CA GLU A 42 -0.92 -7.34 1.38
C GLU A 42 0.58 -7.21 1.07
N ALA A 43 1.26 -6.19 1.62
CA ALA A 43 2.70 -6.05 1.45
C ALA A 43 3.46 -7.25 2.02
N THR A 44 3.04 -7.71 3.20
CA THR A 44 3.59 -8.88 3.88
C THR A 44 3.30 -10.16 3.09
N ALA A 45 2.08 -10.29 2.55
CA ALA A 45 1.67 -11.40 1.70
C ALA A 45 2.47 -11.45 0.39
N ALA A 46 2.83 -10.30 -0.16
CA ALA A 46 3.70 -10.16 -1.32
C ALA A 46 5.18 -10.47 -1.03
N GLY A 47 5.53 -10.78 0.22
CA GLY A 47 6.88 -11.17 0.64
C GLY A 47 7.73 -10.04 1.20
N VAL A 48 7.12 -8.88 1.47
CA VAL A 48 7.79 -7.77 2.16
C VAL A 48 7.15 -7.55 3.52
N GLU A 49 7.83 -7.95 4.59
CA GLU A 49 7.43 -7.61 5.96
C GLU A 49 7.53 -6.09 6.17
N ILE A 50 6.37 -5.41 6.18
CA ILE A 50 6.24 -3.97 6.44
C ILE A 50 5.30 -3.81 7.64
N ASP A 51 5.75 -3.13 8.69
CA ASP A 51 4.86 -2.81 9.81
C ASP A 51 4.03 -1.56 9.50
N ARG A 52 2.75 -1.57 9.89
CA ARG A 52 1.87 -0.39 9.80
C ARG A 52 2.42 0.86 10.50
N SER A 53 3.34 0.69 11.45
CA SER A 53 4.01 1.78 12.17
C SER A 53 5.09 2.46 11.32
N GLU A 54 5.65 1.74 10.36
CA GLU A 54 6.63 2.23 9.38
C GLU A 54 5.96 2.86 8.16
N ILE A 55 4.69 2.53 7.94
CA ILE A 55 3.85 3.08 6.87
C ILE A 55 3.41 4.50 7.20
N ARG A 56 3.68 5.43 6.27
CA ARG A 56 3.15 6.79 6.31
C ARG A 56 1.98 6.93 5.36
N LEU A 57 0.76 6.93 5.90
CA LEU A 57 -0.44 7.40 5.21
C LEU A 57 -0.83 8.80 5.72
N PRO A 58 -0.41 9.89 5.06
CA PRO A 58 -0.77 11.24 5.48
C PRO A 58 -2.25 11.55 5.27
N SER A 59 -2.91 10.88 4.32
CA SER A 59 -4.32 11.11 3.97
C SER A 59 -5.33 10.36 4.85
N GLY A 60 -4.87 9.49 5.76
CA GLY A 60 -5.75 8.68 6.61
C GLY A 60 -6.39 7.49 5.86
N PRO A 61 -7.47 6.87 6.40
CA PRO A 61 -8.11 5.72 5.78
C PRO A 61 -8.69 6.08 4.40
N LEU A 62 -8.34 5.27 3.41
CA LEU A 62 -8.75 5.43 2.02
C LEU A 62 -10.20 4.94 1.88
N ARG A 63 -11.04 5.83 1.39
CA ARG A 63 -12.48 5.59 1.16
C ARG A 63 -12.87 5.83 -0.29
N GLU A 64 -11.89 5.96 -1.16
CA GLU A 64 -12.06 6.17 -2.59
C GLU A 64 -11.13 5.22 -3.34
N VAL A 65 -11.57 4.78 -4.51
CA VAL A 65 -10.72 4.01 -5.43
C VAL A 65 -9.71 4.93 -6.10
N GLY A 66 -8.50 4.44 -6.32
CA GLY A 66 -7.42 5.22 -6.88
C GLY A 66 -6.04 4.68 -6.55
N GLU A 67 -5.03 5.33 -7.09
CA GLU A 67 -3.64 4.99 -6.83
C GLU A 67 -3.08 5.85 -5.69
N TYR A 68 -2.53 5.17 -4.69
CA TYR A 68 -1.98 5.77 -3.50
C TYR A 68 -0.53 5.33 -3.35
N GLN A 69 0.36 6.31 -3.23
CA GLN A 69 1.77 6.06 -2.98
C GLN A 69 2.02 6.07 -1.47
N VAL A 70 2.55 4.96 -0.97
CA VAL A 70 2.78 4.76 0.47
C VAL A 70 4.27 4.75 0.74
N GLU A 71 4.74 5.66 1.57
CA GLU A 71 6.15 5.69 1.97
C GLU A 71 6.38 4.76 3.17
N VAL A 72 7.41 3.92 3.05
CA VAL A 72 7.83 2.93 4.03
C VAL A 72 9.22 3.29 4.50
N TYR A 73 9.32 3.61 5.79
CA TYR A 73 10.59 3.97 6.43
C TYR A 73 11.28 2.72 6.98
N LEU A 74 12.25 2.17 6.23
CA LEU A 74 13.05 1.02 6.66
C LEU A 74 14.21 1.42 7.57
N HIS A 75 14.88 2.52 7.26
CA HIS A 75 16.03 3.02 8.00
C HIS A 75 16.08 4.55 7.93
N PRO A 76 16.65 5.26 8.92
CA PRO A 76 16.81 6.72 8.87
C PRO A 76 17.51 7.28 7.63
N GLU A 77 18.20 6.43 6.86
CA GLU A 77 18.88 6.81 5.62
C GLU A 77 18.31 6.09 4.38
N VAL A 78 17.28 5.24 4.55
CA VAL A 78 16.67 4.44 3.48
C VAL A 78 15.16 4.43 3.66
N SER A 79 14.45 5.14 2.77
CA SER A 79 13.00 5.02 2.60
C SER A 79 12.67 4.38 1.26
N ALA A 80 11.52 3.72 1.21
CA ALA A 80 10.99 3.08 0.00
C ALA A 80 9.56 3.55 -0.23
N HIS A 81 9.10 3.48 -1.48
CA HIS A 81 7.72 3.83 -1.83
C HIS A 81 7.05 2.62 -2.42
N VAL A 82 5.91 2.21 -1.87
CA VAL A 82 5.08 1.15 -2.45
C VAL A 82 3.87 1.78 -3.11
N SER A 83 3.62 1.40 -4.36
CA SER A 83 2.43 1.83 -5.09
C SER A 83 1.28 0.91 -4.72
N VAL A 84 0.22 1.49 -4.15
CA VAL A 84 -1.01 0.78 -3.79
C VAL A 84 -2.11 1.25 -4.72
N ALA A 85 -2.56 0.37 -5.61
CA ALA A 85 -3.74 0.62 -6.42
C ALA A 85 -4.96 0.06 -5.67
N VAL A 86 -5.92 0.92 -5.37
CA VAL A 86 -7.20 0.51 -4.79
C VAL A 86 -8.23 0.44 -5.91
N GLU A 87 -8.67 -0.78 -6.22
CA GLU A 87 -9.61 -1.07 -7.32
C GLU A 87 -10.97 -1.49 -6.75
N ALA A 88 -12.05 -1.13 -7.44
CA ALA A 88 -13.39 -1.56 -7.09
C ALA A 88 -13.56 -3.05 -7.40
N GLU A 89 -13.85 -3.89 -6.40
CA GLU A 89 -14.02 -5.34 -6.64
C GLU A 89 -15.20 -5.63 -7.59
N GLU A 90 -16.27 -4.82 -7.58
CA GLU A 90 -17.35 -4.88 -8.59
C GLU A 90 -18.03 -3.52 -8.78
N ALA A 91 -17.95 -2.95 -10.00
CA ALA A 91 -18.86 -1.92 -10.50
C ALA A 91 -18.98 -2.02 -12.03
N PHE A 92 -19.41 -3.18 -12.53
CA PHE A 92 -19.96 -3.29 -13.88
C PHE A 92 -21.45 -3.58 -13.77
N THR A 93 -22.22 -2.56 -13.40
CA THR A 93 -23.67 -2.61 -13.62
C THR A 93 -23.94 -2.08 -15.02
N SER A 94 -24.49 -2.95 -15.85
CA SER A 94 -24.92 -2.68 -17.23
C SER A 94 -26.08 -1.69 -17.32
#